data_AF-A0A284S9D6-F1
#
_entry.id   AF-A0A284S9D6-F1
#
_cell.length_a   1.000
_cell.length_b   1.000
_cell.length_c   1.000
_cell.angle_alpha   90.00
_cell.angle_beta   90.00
_cell.angle_gamma   90.00
#
_symmetry.space_group_name_H-M   'P 1'
#
loop_
_entity.id
_entity.type
_entity.pdbx_description
1 polymer ?
#
loop_
_entity_poly.entity_id
_entity_poly.type
_entity_poly.pdbx_seq_one_letter_code
_entity_poly.pdbx_strand_id
1 'polypeptide(L)'
;MDLAATFSASKTTPRAYLGDMFTLPGDYKLPDLSLVRSQATKVIQLARTPIPPPETIDSLPTGLWYRSELPQLFEFSYFCSIGDVPEDILPPCIWALEWWIRALLEGSDEQLKPFTRSAERGKDTPVAAETQRYVSLKICRVKVAEHFLHPQINQPLEALYHIRCSMEAVKKRRGISDLFDTNPGLYILCAVCLARARIDDLEAKTSLSRIIRDPTFDAGEGTIGYHVQAKVYLARVFRRLGEDSEAHKLEVWLVKWFKKHPHTFNNAVLIQMFTTDIDPAVDPVFTGLGGLKWLNHRKATVKTIMRQSKYCCNCRASEAHVKLLKCLQCQHALYCSKECQKMNWAYHKTYCRQQAEQFKKIAEVERISASAAQKLRDWTDYRDNPKPETLECFAHALGLARNASRGRTHIVYQEVEYVPSKKNRLDRFRTKRIGVFKFEDVWQDLGSKWRLDIDELRMGIRQMLDEVDREPGSVRFGGEARIPIFYLIFSANIDDEVYLKMQTISQRALVSMQPRSNWRRDMNVKGEPPGHIKLNDGKIPDAEFIF
;
A
#
# COMPACT_ATOMS: atom_id res chain seq x y z
N MET A 1 11.25 30.47 0.55
CA MET A 1 11.85 29.13 0.55
C MET A 1 11.02 28.34 -0.45
N ASP A 2 11.61 28.06 -1.61
CA ASP A 2 10.86 27.67 -2.80
C ASP A 2 10.17 26.33 -2.58
N LEU A 3 8.84 26.30 -2.70
CA LEU A 3 8.05 25.07 -2.60
C LEU A 3 8.67 24.00 -3.51
N ALA A 4 9.09 24.41 -4.72
CA ALA A 4 9.81 23.64 -5.75
C ALA A 4 11.02 22.83 -5.24
N ALA A 5 11.82 23.35 -4.29
CA ALA A 5 13.00 22.64 -3.79
C ALA A 5 12.65 21.43 -2.91
N THR A 6 11.43 21.40 -2.36
CA THR A 6 10.91 20.26 -1.59
C THR A 6 10.40 19.12 -2.49
N PHE A 7 10.19 19.41 -3.78
CA PHE A 7 9.71 18.47 -4.80
C PHE A 7 10.82 17.74 -5.52
N SER A 8 12.08 17.82 -5.06
CA SER A 8 13.16 17.02 -5.64
C SER A 8 12.73 15.56 -5.66
N ALA A 9 12.33 15.09 -6.85
CA ALA A 9 11.96 13.72 -7.11
C ALA A 9 13.03 12.87 -6.46
N SER A 10 12.62 12.02 -5.51
CA SER A 10 13.55 11.00 -5.03
C SER A 10 14.04 10.30 -6.30
N LYS A 11 15.36 10.10 -6.43
CA LYS A 11 16.02 9.48 -7.61
C LYS A 11 15.61 8.00 -7.80
N THR A 12 14.34 7.69 -7.63
CA THR A 12 13.74 6.39 -7.74
C THR A 12 13.35 6.18 -9.18
N THR A 13 13.82 5.06 -9.74
CA THR A 13 13.37 4.55 -11.02
C THR A 13 11.84 4.46 -11.03
N PRO A 14 11.15 4.99 -12.06
CA PRO A 14 9.71 4.87 -12.16
C PRO A 14 9.25 3.40 -12.13
N ARG A 15 8.12 3.13 -11.47
CA ARG A 15 7.58 1.77 -11.33
C ARG A 15 6.39 1.54 -12.25
N ALA A 16 6.25 0.33 -12.77
CA ALA A 16 5.07 -0.08 -13.53
C ALA A 16 3.91 -0.45 -12.58
N TYR A 17 2.72 0.12 -12.81
CA TYR A 17 1.50 -0.17 -12.06
C TYR A 17 0.23 0.19 -12.85
N LEU A 18 -0.70 -0.77 -12.92
CA LEU A 18 -2.01 -0.63 -13.60
C LEU A 18 -3.23 -0.70 -12.64
N GLY A 19 -3.02 -0.51 -11.35
CA GLY A 19 -4.09 -0.71 -10.37
C GLY A 19 -4.33 -2.18 -10.05
N ASP A 20 -5.30 -2.44 -9.17
CA ASP A 20 -5.58 -3.80 -8.66
C ASP A 20 -6.30 -4.71 -9.67
N MET A 21 -6.67 -4.17 -10.84
CA MET A 21 -7.40 -4.94 -11.86
C MET A 21 -6.50 -5.74 -12.80
N PHE A 22 -5.19 -5.41 -12.87
CA PHE A 22 -4.22 -6.09 -13.71
C PHE A 22 -2.94 -6.37 -12.96
N THR A 23 -2.45 -7.60 -13.13
CA THR A 23 -1.09 -7.98 -12.72
C THR A 23 -0.20 -7.85 -13.94
N LEU A 24 0.87 -7.05 -13.83
CA LEU A 24 1.90 -7.02 -14.86
C LEU A 24 2.82 -8.24 -14.72
N PRO A 25 3.38 -8.76 -15.82
CA PRO A 25 4.46 -9.74 -15.74
C PRO A 25 5.57 -9.25 -14.81
N GLY A 26 6.11 -10.13 -13.96
CA GLY A 26 7.11 -9.75 -12.95
C GLY A 26 8.42 -9.23 -13.53
N ASP A 27 8.67 -9.47 -14.82
CA ASP A 27 9.81 -9.00 -15.61
C ASP A 27 9.47 -7.81 -16.52
N TYR A 28 8.24 -7.29 -16.47
CA TYR A 28 7.84 -6.12 -17.26
C TYR A 28 8.71 -4.91 -16.88
N LYS A 29 9.32 -4.29 -17.89
CA LYS A 29 10.12 -3.07 -17.76
C LYS A 29 9.38 -1.91 -18.42
N LEU A 30 9.32 -0.78 -17.73
CA LEU A 30 8.89 0.46 -18.36
C LEU A 30 9.86 0.86 -19.49
N PRO A 31 9.37 1.62 -20.48
CA PRO A 31 10.21 2.33 -21.44
C PRO A 31 11.38 3.06 -20.80
N ASP A 32 12.51 3.12 -21.52
CA ASP A 32 13.67 3.91 -21.08
C ASP A 32 13.28 5.39 -20.97
N LEU A 33 13.52 5.98 -19.79
CA LEU A 33 13.05 7.33 -19.48
C LEU A 33 13.66 8.41 -20.39
N SER A 34 14.88 8.19 -20.91
CA SER A 34 15.49 9.12 -21.87
C SER A 34 14.78 9.11 -23.22
N LEU A 35 14.33 7.94 -23.68
CA LEU A 35 13.52 7.81 -24.89
C LEU A 35 12.13 8.41 -24.70
N VAL A 36 11.53 8.21 -23.51
CA VAL A 36 10.24 8.83 -23.14
C VAL A 36 10.36 10.36 -23.18
N ARG A 37 11.41 10.94 -22.59
CA ARG A 37 11.67 12.38 -22.63
C ARG A 37 11.90 12.92 -24.04
N SER A 38 12.62 12.17 -24.87
CA SER A 38 12.80 12.50 -26.28
C SER A 38 11.46 12.59 -27.02
N GLN A 39 10.57 11.62 -26.82
CA GLN A 39 9.23 11.64 -27.40
C GLN A 39 8.32 12.73 -26.78
N ALA A 40 8.43 12.98 -25.47
CA ALA A 40 7.70 14.03 -24.76
C ALA A 40 8.02 15.42 -25.33
N THR A 41 9.26 15.67 -25.76
CA THR A 41 9.65 16.93 -26.40
C THR A 41 8.91 17.15 -27.74
N LYS A 42 8.65 16.08 -28.50
CA LYS A 42 7.88 16.15 -29.75
C LYS A 42 6.41 16.53 -29.52
N VAL A 43 5.83 16.15 -28.37
CA VAL A 43 4.44 16.51 -28.02
C VAL A 43 4.26 18.03 -27.95
N ILE A 44 5.26 18.78 -27.47
CA ILE A 44 5.17 20.25 -27.40
C ILE A 44 4.93 20.84 -28.80
N GLN A 45 5.58 20.29 -29.83
CA GLN A 45 5.37 20.70 -31.21
C GLN A 45 4.01 20.25 -31.74
N LEU A 46 3.63 18.98 -31.52
CA LEU A 46 2.34 18.43 -31.97
C LEU A 46 1.14 19.11 -31.32
N ALA A 47 1.26 19.54 -30.06
CA ALA A 47 0.21 20.28 -29.35
C ALA A 47 0.01 21.69 -29.92
N ARG A 48 1.06 22.31 -30.48
CA ARG A 48 0.99 23.63 -31.12
C ARG A 48 0.52 23.55 -32.57
N THR A 49 0.91 22.49 -33.27
CA THR A 49 0.59 22.30 -34.68
C THR A 49 0.21 20.83 -34.88
N PRO A 50 -1.06 20.47 -34.62
CA PRO A 50 -1.56 19.12 -34.82
C PRO A 50 -1.35 18.73 -36.29
N ILE A 51 -0.61 17.65 -36.52
CA ILE A 51 -0.42 17.10 -37.87
C ILE A 51 -1.64 16.20 -38.13
N PRO A 52 -2.45 16.46 -39.16
CA PRO A 52 -3.53 15.55 -39.51
C PRO A 52 -2.93 14.20 -39.92
N PRO A 53 -3.54 13.06 -39.52
CA PRO A 53 -3.08 11.76 -39.96
C PRO A 53 -3.10 11.67 -41.51
N PRO A 54 -2.19 10.93 -42.14
CA PRO A 54 -2.15 10.80 -43.60
C PRO A 54 -3.49 10.28 -44.14
N GLU A 55 -4.04 10.93 -45.17
CA GLU A 55 -5.35 10.60 -45.77
C GLU A 55 -5.42 9.18 -46.38
N THR A 56 -4.27 8.51 -46.56
CA THR A 56 -4.13 7.27 -47.34
C THR A 56 -4.12 5.98 -46.51
N ILE A 57 -4.22 6.05 -45.18
CA ILE A 57 -4.31 4.88 -44.31
C ILE A 57 -5.77 4.73 -43.92
N ASP A 58 -6.40 3.58 -44.23
CA ASP A 58 -7.76 3.21 -43.79
C ASP A 58 -8.00 3.74 -42.37
N SER A 59 -8.92 4.70 -42.26
CA SER A 59 -9.01 5.75 -41.23
C SER A 59 -8.63 5.32 -39.80
N LEU A 60 -7.33 5.28 -39.53
CA LEU A 60 -6.83 5.00 -38.19
C LEU A 60 -7.20 6.18 -37.29
N PRO A 61 -7.95 5.99 -36.18
CA PRO A 61 -8.23 7.05 -35.22
C PRO A 61 -6.97 7.84 -34.89
N THR A 62 -7.06 9.17 -34.85
CA THR A 62 -5.90 10.05 -34.67
C THR A 62 -5.10 9.69 -33.40
N GLY A 63 -5.77 9.27 -32.33
CA GLY A 63 -5.09 8.81 -31.11
C GLY A 63 -4.24 7.54 -31.30
N LEU A 64 -4.64 6.62 -32.19
CA LEU A 64 -3.85 5.44 -32.55
C LEU A 64 -2.65 5.83 -33.42
N TRP A 65 -2.80 6.81 -34.31
CA TRP A 65 -1.68 7.36 -35.06
C TRP A 65 -0.62 7.95 -34.13
N TYR A 66 -1.02 8.83 -33.19
CA TYR A 66 -0.08 9.39 -32.22
C TYR A 66 0.62 8.33 -31.36
N ARG A 67 -0.09 7.25 -31.00
CA ARG A 67 0.51 6.13 -30.27
C ARG A 67 1.56 5.40 -31.09
N SER A 68 1.33 5.22 -32.39
CA SER A 68 2.32 4.61 -33.30
C SER A 68 3.57 5.48 -33.47
N GLU A 69 3.40 6.81 -33.49
CA GLU A 69 4.51 7.77 -33.61
C GLU A 69 5.29 7.95 -32.29
N LEU A 70 4.61 7.83 -31.15
CA LEU A 70 5.17 8.07 -29.81
C LEU A 70 4.97 6.86 -28.86
N PRO A 71 5.41 5.64 -29.24
CA PRO A 71 5.06 4.42 -28.52
C PRO A 71 5.61 4.38 -27.09
N GLN A 72 6.82 4.92 -26.87
CA GLN A 72 7.47 4.92 -25.55
C GLN A 72 6.73 5.83 -24.58
N LEU A 73 6.29 7.01 -25.04
CA LEU A 73 5.52 7.93 -24.20
C LEU A 73 4.14 7.36 -23.86
N PHE A 74 3.41 6.82 -24.83
CA PHE A 74 2.09 6.22 -24.57
C PHE A 74 2.19 5.01 -23.65
N GLU A 75 3.17 4.13 -23.87
CA GLU A 75 3.41 2.98 -23.01
C GLU A 75 3.80 3.43 -21.60
N PHE A 76 4.75 4.35 -21.46
CA PHE A 76 5.15 4.88 -20.16
C PHE A 76 3.96 5.53 -19.43
N SER A 77 3.18 6.38 -20.10
CA SER A 77 2.06 7.08 -19.47
C SER A 77 0.97 6.12 -18.99
N TYR A 78 0.70 5.06 -19.76
CA TYR A 78 -0.28 4.04 -19.39
C TYR A 78 0.21 3.15 -18.24
N PHE A 79 1.44 2.66 -18.29
CA PHE A 79 1.95 1.68 -17.33
C PHE A 79 2.67 2.28 -16.12
N CYS A 80 3.16 3.51 -16.14
CA CYS A 80 3.87 4.12 -15.02
C CYS A 80 2.93 4.42 -13.85
N SER A 81 3.36 4.15 -12.62
CA SER A 81 2.67 4.59 -11.41
C SER A 81 2.48 6.11 -11.41
N ILE A 82 1.30 6.58 -11.01
CA ILE A 82 0.91 8.00 -11.08
C ILE A 82 1.91 8.89 -10.34
N GLY A 83 2.35 8.46 -9.15
CA GLY A 83 3.27 9.22 -8.31
C GLY A 83 4.74 9.16 -8.74
N ASP A 84 5.07 8.41 -9.79
CA ASP A 84 6.44 8.25 -10.29
C ASP A 84 6.69 8.98 -11.61
N VAL A 85 5.65 9.61 -12.19
CA VAL A 85 5.79 10.39 -13.43
C VAL A 85 6.60 11.66 -13.11
N PRO A 86 7.77 11.87 -13.73
CA PRO A 86 8.56 13.07 -13.50
C PRO A 86 7.82 14.35 -13.92
N GLU A 87 7.98 15.40 -13.12
CA GLU A 87 7.32 16.71 -13.33
C GLU A 87 7.62 17.32 -14.71
N ASP A 88 8.80 17.05 -15.27
CA ASP A 88 9.21 17.56 -16.59
C ASP A 88 8.44 16.93 -17.77
N ILE A 89 7.91 15.72 -17.60
CA ILE A 89 7.12 15.02 -18.64
C ILE A 89 5.66 14.80 -18.24
N LEU A 90 5.21 15.35 -17.11
CA LEU A 90 3.84 15.19 -16.63
C LEU A 90 2.79 15.73 -17.63
N PRO A 91 2.91 16.95 -18.21
CA PRO A 91 1.93 17.41 -19.21
C PRO A 91 1.92 16.55 -20.50
N PRO A 92 3.06 16.15 -21.10
CA PRO A 92 3.08 15.17 -22.19
C PRO A 92 2.42 13.82 -21.85
N CYS A 93 2.56 13.34 -20.62
CA CYS A 93 1.87 12.11 -20.17
C CYS A 93 0.36 12.29 -20.10
N ILE A 94 -0.14 13.42 -19.60
CA ILE A 94 -1.58 13.77 -19.63
C ILE A 94 -2.08 13.75 -21.08
N TRP A 95 -1.39 14.47 -21.98
CA TRP A 95 -1.74 14.52 -23.40
C TRP A 95 -1.80 13.13 -24.03
N ALA A 96 -0.81 12.27 -23.78
CA ALA A 96 -0.77 10.92 -24.31
C ALA A 96 -1.95 10.06 -23.80
N LEU A 97 -2.27 10.17 -22.51
CA LEU A 97 -3.41 9.45 -21.93
C LEU A 97 -4.75 9.95 -22.46
N GLU A 98 -4.93 11.26 -22.68
CA GLU A 98 -6.15 11.81 -23.26
C GLU A 98 -6.36 11.33 -24.71
N TRP A 99 -5.31 11.33 -25.53
CA TRP A 99 -5.37 10.76 -26.87
C TRP A 99 -5.60 9.25 -26.85
N TRP A 100 -5.05 8.56 -25.86
CA TRP A 100 -5.32 7.14 -25.67
C TRP A 100 -6.78 6.87 -25.28
N ILE A 101 -7.40 7.74 -24.47
CA ILE A 101 -8.83 7.67 -24.17
C ILE A 101 -9.65 7.83 -25.46
N ARG A 102 -9.32 8.80 -26.32
CA ARG A 102 -10.01 9.00 -27.61
C ARG A 102 -9.87 7.78 -28.52
N ALA A 103 -8.65 7.27 -28.68
CA ALA A 103 -8.37 6.04 -29.42
C ALA A 103 -9.22 4.84 -28.93
N LEU A 104 -9.34 4.66 -27.61
CA LEU A 104 -10.15 3.59 -27.02
C LEU A 104 -11.66 3.78 -27.22
N LEU A 105 -12.14 5.02 -27.41
CA LEU A 105 -13.55 5.32 -27.68
C LEU A 105 -13.90 5.19 -29.16
N GLU A 106 -12.99 5.61 -30.04
CA GLU A 106 -13.19 5.71 -31.50
C GLU A 106 -12.78 4.45 -32.26
N GLY A 107 -11.79 3.70 -31.77
CA GLY A 107 -11.21 2.56 -32.49
C GLY A 107 -12.07 1.30 -32.48
N SER A 108 -12.04 0.56 -33.59
CA SER A 108 -12.60 -0.80 -33.67
C SER A 108 -11.78 -1.79 -32.83
N ASP A 109 -12.34 -2.95 -32.49
CA ASP A 109 -11.60 -3.99 -31.75
C ASP A 109 -10.38 -4.49 -32.56
N GLU A 110 -10.49 -4.58 -33.88
CA GLU A 110 -9.42 -4.95 -34.81
C GLU A 110 -8.30 -3.90 -34.79
N GLN A 111 -8.64 -2.61 -34.80
CA GLN A 111 -7.66 -1.51 -34.76
C GLN A 111 -6.94 -1.42 -33.41
N LEU A 112 -7.61 -1.76 -32.31
CA LEU A 112 -7.03 -1.71 -30.97
C LEU A 112 -6.18 -2.94 -30.64
N LYS A 113 -6.45 -4.09 -31.26
CA LYS A 113 -5.79 -5.37 -31.00
C LYS A 113 -4.25 -5.31 -30.99
N PRO A 114 -3.56 -4.59 -31.88
CA PRO A 114 -2.09 -4.48 -31.86
C PRO A 114 -1.55 -3.70 -30.65
N PHE A 115 -2.36 -2.84 -30.04
CA PHE A 115 -1.93 -1.90 -29.01
C PHE A 115 -2.34 -2.32 -27.61
N THR A 116 -3.38 -3.13 -27.48
CA THR A 116 -3.80 -3.73 -26.23
C THR A 116 -2.95 -4.98 -25.98
N ARG A 117 -1.82 -4.82 -25.26
CA ARG A 117 -1.14 -6.01 -24.69
C ARG A 117 -2.19 -6.78 -23.91
N SER A 118 -2.45 -8.02 -24.31
CA SER A 118 -3.26 -8.96 -23.53
C SER A 118 -2.56 -9.10 -22.18
N ALA A 119 -2.98 -8.32 -21.19
CA ALA A 119 -2.64 -8.60 -19.82
C ALA A 119 -3.32 -9.93 -19.53
N GLU A 120 -2.57 -11.02 -19.66
CA GLU A 120 -3.05 -12.35 -19.34
C GLU A 120 -3.53 -12.32 -17.89
N ARG A 121 -4.84 -12.30 -17.70
CA ARG A 121 -5.39 -12.68 -16.41
C ARG A 121 -5.10 -14.16 -16.30
N GLY A 122 -4.27 -14.55 -15.33
CA GLY A 122 -3.96 -15.96 -15.10
C GLY A 122 -5.25 -16.80 -15.10
N LYS A 123 -5.26 -17.83 -15.97
CA LYS A 123 -6.34 -18.79 -16.34
C LYS A 123 -7.11 -18.47 -17.63
N ASP A 124 -6.62 -19.05 -18.74
CA ASP A 124 -7.28 -19.65 -19.93
C ASP A 124 -8.61 -19.13 -20.51
N THR A 125 -9.14 -18.01 -20.05
CA THR A 125 -10.36 -17.40 -20.58
C THR A 125 -10.03 -16.07 -21.23
N PRO A 126 -10.17 -15.95 -22.57
CA PRO A 126 -10.07 -14.67 -23.25
C PRO A 126 -11.04 -13.68 -22.60
N VAL A 127 -10.50 -12.58 -22.08
CA VAL A 127 -11.34 -11.47 -21.61
C VAL A 127 -12.00 -10.87 -22.84
N ALA A 128 -13.33 -10.75 -22.83
CA ALA A 128 -14.07 -10.10 -23.93
C ALA A 128 -13.48 -8.70 -24.22
N ALA A 129 -13.28 -8.36 -25.49
CA ALA A 129 -12.64 -7.11 -25.92
C ALA A 129 -13.31 -5.87 -25.29
N GLU A 130 -14.64 -5.87 -25.18
CA GLU A 130 -15.42 -4.84 -24.48
C GLU A 130 -14.96 -4.66 -23.03
N THR A 131 -14.69 -5.76 -22.32
CA THR A 131 -14.22 -5.70 -20.93
C THR A 131 -12.82 -5.10 -20.86
N GLN A 132 -11.90 -5.51 -21.73
CA GLN A 132 -10.55 -4.96 -21.78
C GLN A 132 -10.56 -3.46 -22.10
N ARG A 133 -11.39 -3.03 -23.06
CA ARG A 133 -11.58 -1.63 -23.43
C ARG A 133 -12.11 -0.80 -22.27
N TYR A 134 -13.16 -1.27 -21.58
CA TYR A 134 -13.71 -0.61 -20.40
C TYR A 134 -12.66 -0.44 -19.29
N VAL A 135 -11.90 -1.50 -18.99
CA VAL A 135 -10.90 -1.45 -17.91
C VAL A 135 -9.77 -0.49 -18.29
N SER A 136 -9.33 -0.50 -19.54
CA SER A 136 -8.32 0.42 -20.07
C SER A 136 -8.79 1.88 -19.98
N LEU A 137 -10.03 2.17 -20.40
CA LEU A 137 -10.64 3.50 -20.28
C LEU A 137 -10.71 3.96 -18.83
N LYS A 138 -11.14 3.09 -17.91
CA LYS A 138 -11.21 3.39 -16.48
C LYS A 138 -9.81 3.74 -15.93
N ILE A 139 -8.78 2.97 -16.28
CA ILE A 139 -7.40 3.24 -15.84
C ILE A 139 -6.92 4.59 -16.35
N CYS A 140 -7.08 4.87 -17.65
CA CYS A 140 -6.60 6.12 -18.25
C CYS A 140 -7.29 7.33 -17.62
N ARG A 141 -8.61 7.29 -17.47
CA ARG A 141 -9.39 8.39 -16.89
C ARG A 141 -9.00 8.67 -15.43
N VAL A 142 -8.80 7.63 -14.62
CA VAL A 142 -8.33 7.81 -13.23
C VAL A 142 -6.92 8.40 -13.20
N LYS A 143 -5.99 7.88 -14.02
CA LYS A 143 -4.62 8.43 -14.10
C LYS A 143 -4.60 9.89 -14.53
N VAL A 144 -5.31 10.23 -15.61
CA VAL A 144 -5.43 11.61 -16.10
C VAL A 144 -6.03 12.52 -15.05
N ALA A 145 -7.10 12.10 -14.38
CA ALA A 145 -7.71 12.89 -13.31
C ALA A 145 -6.73 13.15 -12.17
N GLU A 146 -6.01 12.14 -11.69
CA GLU A 146 -5.01 12.30 -10.64
C GLU A 146 -3.84 13.20 -11.07
N HIS A 147 -3.40 13.10 -12.34
CA HIS A 147 -2.40 14.00 -12.91
C HIS A 147 -2.89 15.46 -13.00
N PHE A 148 -4.14 15.69 -13.39
CA PHE A 148 -4.75 17.02 -13.36
C PHE A 148 -4.85 17.59 -11.95
N LEU A 149 -5.02 16.72 -10.94
CA LEU A 149 -5.04 17.13 -9.53
C LEU A 149 -3.65 17.38 -8.94
N HIS A 150 -2.58 17.02 -9.64
CA HIS A 150 -1.19 17.23 -9.21
C HIS A 150 -0.92 18.73 -8.96
N PRO A 151 -0.15 19.13 -7.93
CA PRO A 151 0.10 20.54 -7.61
C PRO A 151 0.61 21.41 -8.78
N GLN A 152 1.46 20.84 -9.64
CA GLN A 152 2.01 21.53 -10.81
C GLN A 152 0.96 21.82 -11.89
N ILE A 153 -0.08 20.98 -12.01
CA ILE A 153 -1.12 21.10 -13.04
C ILE A 153 -2.34 21.81 -12.47
N ASN A 154 -2.86 21.31 -11.36
CA ASN A 154 -3.96 21.87 -10.58
C ASN A 154 -5.17 22.31 -11.43
N GLN A 155 -5.65 21.41 -12.29
CA GLN A 155 -6.84 21.58 -13.13
C GLN A 155 -7.98 20.66 -12.65
N PRO A 156 -8.58 20.92 -11.47
CA PRO A 156 -9.58 20.03 -10.87
C PRO A 156 -10.87 19.91 -11.70
N LEU A 157 -11.19 20.88 -12.55
CA LEU A 157 -12.37 20.82 -13.43
C LEU A 157 -12.19 19.74 -14.51
N GLU A 158 -11.02 19.66 -15.13
CA GLU A 158 -10.72 18.62 -16.12
C GLU A 158 -10.65 17.24 -15.46
N ALA A 159 -10.08 17.16 -14.25
CA ALA A 159 -10.13 15.95 -13.45
C ALA A 159 -11.59 15.50 -13.19
N LEU A 160 -12.47 16.42 -12.80
CA LEU A 160 -13.88 16.13 -12.54
C LEU A 160 -14.59 15.57 -13.78
N TYR A 161 -14.31 16.10 -14.97
CA TYR A 161 -14.85 15.59 -16.23
C TYR A 161 -14.54 14.09 -16.41
N HIS A 162 -13.26 13.70 -16.35
CA HIS A 162 -12.86 12.30 -16.52
C HIS A 162 -13.42 11.36 -15.45
N ILE A 163 -13.55 11.85 -14.21
CA ILE A 163 -14.14 11.08 -13.13
C ILE A 163 -15.64 10.89 -13.34
N ARG A 164 -16.40 11.93 -13.72
CA ARG A 164 -17.83 11.81 -14.06
C ARG A 164 -18.05 10.84 -15.22
N CYS A 165 -17.25 10.90 -16.28
CA CYS A 165 -17.32 9.93 -17.37
C CYS A 165 -17.04 8.49 -16.90
N SER A 166 -16.13 8.30 -15.93
CA SER A 166 -15.87 6.97 -15.34
C SER A 166 -17.03 6.49 -14.47
N MET A 167 -17.66 7.39 -13.72
CA MET A 167 -18.83 7.11 -12.89
C MET A 167 -20.00 6.64 -13.76
N GLU A 168 -20.32 7.36 -14.84
CA GLU A 168 -21.40 6.97 -15.76
C GLU A 168 -21.13 5.64 -16.46
N ALA A 169 -19.88 5.36 -16.83
CA ALA A 169 -19.51 4.06 -17.39
C ALA A 169 -19.72 2.91 -16.39
N VAL A 170 -19.40 3.11 -15.11
CA VAL A 170 -19.64 2.11 -14.05
C VAL A 170 -21.15 1.92 -13.83
N LYS A 171 -21.93 3.00 -13.74
CA LYS A 171 -23.39 2.94 -13.59
C LYS A 171 -24.04 2.16 -14.73
N LYS A 172 -23.72 2.52 -15.99
CA LYS A 172 -24.24 1.84 -17.19
C LYS A 172 -23.89 0.35 -17.20
N ARG A 173 -22.64 0.00 -16.88
CA ARG A 173 -22.17 -1.39 -16.93
C ARG A 173 -22.77 -2.27 -15.83
N ARG A 174 -22.98 -1.72 -14.63
CA ARG A 174 -23.48 -2.48 -13.47
C ARG A 174 -24.99 -2.36 -13.27
N GLY A 175 -25.67 -1.46 -13.99
CA GLY A 175 -27.09 -1.18 -13.77
C GLY A 175 -27.39 -0.60 -12.38
N ILE A 176 -26.42 0.10 -11.77
CA ILE A 176 -26.53 0.64 -10.41
C ILE A 176 -26.65 2.15 -10.43
N SER A 177 -27.44 2.70 -9.52
CA SER A 177 -27.57 4.14 -9.32
C SER A 177 -26.54 4.70 -8.32
N ASP A 178 -26.20 3.92 -7.29
CA ASP A 178 -25.35 4.38 -6.19
C ASP A 178 -23.91 3.85 -6.28
N LEU A 179 -22.99 4.75 -6.63
CA LEU A 179 -21.56 4.44 -6.73
C LEU A 179 -20.84 4.45 -5.39
N PHE A 180 -21.41 5.10 -4.38
CA PHE A 180 -20.80 5.15 -3.06
C PHE A 180 -20.69 3.74 -2.45
N ASP A 181 -21.72 2.92 -2.68
CA ASP A 181 -21.79 1.54 -2.24
C ASP A 181 -20.80 0.60 -2.92
N THR A 182 -20.56 0.82 -4.21
CA THR A 182 -19.95 -0.17 -5.10
C THR A 182 -18.56 0.18 -5.57
N ASN A 183 -18.23 1.48 -5.55
CA ASN A 183 -16.91 2.01 -5.88
C ASN A 183 -16.66 3.32 -5.09
N PRO A 184 -16.57 3.23 -3.76
CA PRO A 184 -16.42 4.41 -2.90
C PRO A 184 -15.17 5.23 -3.23
N GLY A 185 -14.07 4.59 -3.66
CA GLY A 185 -12.86 5.32 -4.06
C GLY A 185 -13.12 6.30 -5.21
N LEU A 186 -13.87 5.87 -6.24
CA LEU A 186 -14.26 6.75 -7.35
C LEU A 186 -15.23 7.85 -6.90
N TYR A 187 -16.17 7.52 -6.01
CA TYR A 187 -17.10 8.51 -5.44
C TYR A 187 -16.36 9.60 -4.67
N ILE A 188 -15.40 9.22 -3.83
CA ILE A 188 -14.58 10.15 -3.04
C ILE A 188 -13.74 11.03 -3.94
N LEU A 189 -13.08 10.44 -4.95
CA LEU A 189 -12.31 11.21 -5.91
C LEU A 189 -13.19 12.24 -6.62
N CYS A 190 -14.43 11.88 -6.98
CA CYS A 190 -15.40 12.83 -7.55
C CYS A 190 -15.73 13.97 -6.57
N ALA A 191 -16.04 13.65 -5.31
CA ALA A 191 -16.36 14.63 -4.28
C ALA A 191 -15.19 15.61 -4.02
N VAL A 192 -13.95 15.10 -4.04
CA VAL A 192 -12.73 15.92 -3.93
C VAL A 192 -12.55 16.81 -5.15
N CYS A 193 -12.68 16.27 -6.37
CA CYS A 193 -12.60 17.06 -7.60
C CYS A 193 -13.65 18.18 -7.61
N LEU A 194 -14.87 17.87 -7.20
CA LEU A 194 -15.98 18.83 -7.13
C LEU A 194 -15.69 19.97 -6.15
N ALA A 195 -15.23 19.64 -4.94
CA ALA A 195 -14.84 20.63 -3.94
C ALA A 195 -13.66 21.51 -4.37
N ARG A 196 -12.71 20.96 -5.15
CA ARG A 196 -11.56 21.70 -5.68
C ARG A 196 -11.90 22.53 -6.92
N ALA A 197 -12.84 22.06 -7.75
CA ALA A 197 -13.29 22.76 -8.96
C ALA A 197 -14.15 24.00 -8.63
N ARG A 198 -14.78 24.03 -7.45
CA ARG A 198 -15.58 25.16 -6.95
C ARG A 198 -16.73 25.56 -7.88
N ILE A 199 -17.25 24.59 -8.63
CA ILE A 199 -18.38 24.81 -9.55
C ILE A 199 -19.74 24.57 -8.88
N ASP A 200 -19.79 23.75 -7.83
CA ASP A 200 -21.01 23.44 -7.08
C ASP A 200 -20.65 23.02 -5.63
N ASP A 201 -20.64 23.99 -4.73
CA ASP A 201 -20.31 23.75 -3.32
C ASP A 201 -21.42 23.00 -2.56
N LEU A 202 -22.67 23.03 -3.04
CA LEU A 202 -23.78 22.30 -2.41
C LEU A 202 -23.70 20.80 -2.71
N GLU A 203 -23.44 20.44 -3.97
CA GLU A 203 -23.20 19.05 -4.36
C GLU A 203 -21.92 18.51 -3.69
N ALA A 204 -20.86 19.33 -3.60
CA ALA A 204 -19.63 18.98 -2.88
C ALA A 204 -19.89 18.73 -1.39
N LYS A 205 -20.58 19.66 -0.71
CA LYS A 205 -20.97 19.51 0.71
C LYS A 205 -21.76 18.23 0.93
N THR A 206 -22.74 17.95 0.08
CA THR A 206 -23.59 16.77 0.18
C THR A 206 -22.76 15.49 0.06
N SER A 207 -21.89 15.41 -0.95
CA SER A 207 -21.07 14.23 -1.22
C SER A 207 -20.03 13.98 -0.12
N LEU A 208 -19.34 15.02 0.34
CA LEU A 208 -18.34 14.92 1.40
C LEU A 208 -18.98 14.61 2.77
N SER A 209 -20.15 15.19 3.06
CA SER A 209 -20.90 14.88 4.28
C SER A 209 -21.34 13.41 4.30
N ARG A 210 -21.73 12.86 3.14
CA ARG A 210 -22.08 11.44 3.02
C ARG A 210 -20.90 10.54 3.38
N ILE A 211 -19.70 10.84 2.90
CA ILE A 211 -18.47 10.09 3.22
C ILE A 211 -18.20 10.11 4.73
N ILE A 212 -18.31 11.29 5.36
CA ILE A 212 -17.99 11.49 6.78
C ILE A 212 -19.00 10.82 7.73
N ARG A 213 -20.26 10.70 7.30
CA ARG A 213 -21.32 10.08 8.11
C ARG A 213 -21.32 8.56 8.04
N ASP A 214 -20.57 7.98 7.11
CA ASP A 214 -20.54 6.54 6.93
C ASP A 214 -19.52 5.88 7.87
N PRO A 215 -19.99 5.05 8.84
CA PRO A 215 -19.14 4.46 9.86
C PRO A 215 -18.15 3.43 9.30
N THR A 216 -18.34 2.94 8.07
CA THR A 216 -17.41 2.00 7.44
C THR A 216 -16.07 2.65 7.10
N PHE A 217 -16.03 3.98 6.97
CA PHE A 217 -14.80 4.75 6.77
C PHE A 217 -13.98 4.95 8.05
N ASP A 218 -14.58 4.76 9.22
CA ASP A 218 -13.89 4.87 10.51
C ASP A 218 -13.15 3.59 10.92
N ALA A 219 -13.43 2.46 10.27
CA ALA A 219 -12.94 1.15 10.72
C ALA A 219 -11.86 0.53 9.82
N GLY A 220 -11.70 0.97 8.57
CA GLY A 220 -10.85 0.29 7.59
C GLY A 220 -9.41 0.80 7.52
N GLU A 221 -8.46 -0.12 7.32
CA GLU A 221 -7.13 0.21 6.80
C GLU A 221 -7.31 0.75 5.36
N GLY A 222 -6.92 2.01 5.13
CA GLY A 222 -7.06 2.69 3.83
C GLY A 222 -8.29 3.59 3.67
N THR A 223 -9.40 3.35 4.38
CA THR A 223 -10.62 4.17 4.25
C THR A 223 -10.57 5.46 5.06
N ILE A 224 -9.83 5.44 6.18
CA ILE A 224 -9.56 6.64 6.97
C ILE A 224 -8.94 7.76 6.13
N GLY A 225 -8.12 7.40 5.14
CA GLY A 225 -7.41 8.37 4.31
C GLY A 225 -8.43 9.22 3.57
N TYR A 226 -9.44 8.56 3.01
CA TYR A 226 -10.58 9.21 2.39
C TYR A 226 -11.44 9.99 3.39
N HIS A 227 -11.67 9.47 4.59
CA HIS A 227 -12.45 10.18 5.61
C HIS A 227 -11.78 11.51 6.01
N VAL A 228 -10.49 11.47 6.32
CA VAL A 228 -9.73 12.66 6.71
C VAL A 228 -9.62 13.63 5.53
N GLN A 229 -9.36 13.13 4.32
CA GLN A 229 -9.35 13.95 3.11
C GLN A 229 -10.71 14.63 2.89
N ALA A 230 -11.81 13.90 3.04
CA ALA A 230 -13.15 14.45 2.90
C ALA A 230 -13.43 15.54 3.96
N LYS A 231 -12.97 15.37 5.20
CA LYS A 231 -13.09 16.41 6.24
C LYS A 231 -12.31 17.68 5.89
N VAL A 232 -11.10 17.55 5.31
CA VAL A 232 -10.30 18.72 4.88
C VAL A 232 -11.07 19.52 3.84
N TYR A 233 -11.53 18.87 2.77
CA TYR A 233 -12.26 19.58 1.72
C TYR A 233 -13.64 20.06 2.19
N LEU A 234 -14.33 19.33 3.09
CA LEU A 234 -15.61 19.76 3.64
C LEU A 234 -15.45 21.01 4.51
N ALA A 235 -14.39 21.11 5.31
CA ALA A 235 -14.11 22.33 6.07
C ALA A 235 -13.96 23.55 5.15
N ARG A 236 -13.24 23.38 4.02
CA ARG A 236 -13.09 24.44 3.00
C ARG A 236 -14.42 24.81 2.32
N VAL A 237 -15.24 23.81 2.00
CA VAL A 237 -16.58 24.02 1.45
C VAL A 237 -17.48 24.77 2.45
N PHE A 238 -17.46 24.41 3.74
CA PHE A 238 -18.20 25.12 4.77
C PHE A 238 -17.78 26.60 4.87
N ARG A 239 -16.48 26.91 4.82
CA ARG A 239 -16.01 28.31 4.79
C ARG A 239 -16.60 29.08 3.61
N ARG A 240 -16.62 28.50 2.40
CA ARG A 240 -17.18 29.17 1.21
C ARG A 240 -18.68 29.38 1.28
N LEU A 241 -19.39 28.48 1.95
CA LEU A 241 -20.83 28.59 2.21
C LEU A 241 -21.18 29.51 3.41
N GLY A 242 -20.19 30.09 4.10
CA GLY A 242 -20.41 30.92 5.29
C GLY A 242 -20.75 30.14 6.57
N GLU A 243 -20.52 28.82 6.59
CA GLU A 243 -20.79 27.94 7.73
C GLU A 243 -19.57 27.82 8.66
N ASP A 244 -19.06 28.96 9.14
CA ASP A 244 -17.77 29.06 9.84
C ASP A 244 -17.66 28.20 11.12
N SER A 245 -18.76 28.04 11.86
CA SER A 245 -18.80 27.19 13.06
C SER A 245 -18.52 25.72 12.72
N GLU A 246 -19.12 25.20 11.65
CA GLU A 246 -18.93 23.81 11.25
C GLU A 246 -17.55 23.58 10.63
N ALA A 247 -17.06 24.54 9.85
CA ALA A 247 -15.68 24.55 9.37
C ALA A 247 -14.68 24.47 10.54
N HIS A 248 -14.82 25.35 11.54
CA HIS A 248 -13.91 25.42 12.68
C HIS A 248 -13.87 24.12 13.48
N LYS A 249 -15.01 23.45 13.70
CA LYS A 249 -15.06 22.15 14.38
C LYS A 249 -14.23 21.10 13.64
N LEU A 250 -14.34 21.02 12.32
CA LEU A 250 -13.56 20.10 11.50
C LEU A 250 -12.07 20.47 11.52
N GLU A 251 -11.73 21.75 11.40
CA GLU A 251 -10.34 22.24 11.43
C GLU A 251 -9.62 21.86 12.73
N VAL A 252 -10.25 22.11 13.89
CA VAL A 252 -9.69 21.73 15.21
C VAL A 252 -9.48 20.23 15.32
N TRP A 253 -10.43 19.44 14.83
CA TRP A 253 -10.31 17.98 14.80
C TRP A 253 -9.14 17.55 13.92
N LEU A 254 -9.02 18.10 12.72
CA LEU A 254 -7.99 17.78 11.73
C LEU A 254 -6.59 18.08 12.27
N VAL A 255 -6.39 19.25 12.89
CA VAL A 255 -5.10 19.63 13.50
C VAL A 255 -4.69 18.63 14.58
N LYS A 256 -5.62 18.25 15.47
CA LYS A 256 -5.35 17.24 16.52
C LYS A 256 -5.04 15.87 15.91
N TRP A 257 -5.80 15.48 14.89
CA TRP A 257 -5.65 14.18 14.24
C TRP A 257 -4.30 14.06 13.52
N PHE A 258 -3.92 15.04 12.70
CA PHE A 258 -2.64 15.05 11.99
C PHE A 258 -1.43 15.12 12.93
N LYS A 259 -1.53 15.83 14.07
CA LYS A 259 -0.48 15.81 15.11
C LYS A 259 -0.32 14.42 15.74
N LYS A 260 -1.42 13.68 15.91
CA LYS A 260 -1.39 12.31 16.44
C LYS A 260 -0.94 11.28 15.40
N HIS A 261 -1.21 11.53 14.12
CA HIS A 261 -0.97 10.60 13.01
C HIS A 261 -0.20 11.25 11.84
N PRO A 262 1.02 11.77 12.07
CA PRO A 262 1.72 12.58 11.07
C PRO A 262 2.13 11.80 9.80
N HIS A 263 2.13 10.47 9.84
CA HIS A 263 2.61 9.61 8.74
C HIS A 263 1.54 8.71 8.15
N THR A 264 0.26 8.99 8.40
CA THR A 264 -0.82 8.20 7.76
C THR A 264 -0.90 8.45 6.26
N PHE A 265 -0.46 9.62 5.81
CA PHE A 265 -0.38 9.96 4.40
C PHE A 265 1.08 10.17 4.01
N ASN A 266 1.43 9.77 2.79
CA ASN A 266 2.72 10.11 2.22
C ASN A 266 2.80 11.61 1.90
N ASN A 267 4.03 12.09 1.64
CA ASN A 267 4.26 13.51 1.37
C ASN A 267 3.49 13.99 0.14
N ALA A 268 3.41 13.21 -0.94
CA ALA A 268 2.72 13.60 -2.17
C ALA A 268 1.24 13.93 -1.92
N VAL A 269 0.52 13.07 -1.20
CA VAL A 269 -0.89 13.29 -0.85
C VAL A 269 -1.05 14.52 0.05
N LEU A 270 -0.17 14.71 1.03
CA LEU A 270 -0.26 15.86 1.94
C LEU A 270 0.07 17.18 1.25
N ILE A 271 1.04 17.17 0.34
CA ILE A 271 1.36 18.33 -0.49
C ILE A 271 0.15 18.68 -1.34
N GLN A 272 -0.34 17.74 -2.16
CA GLN A 272 -1.55 17.94 -2.96
C GLN A 272 -2.69 18.48 -2.10
N MET A 273 -2.94 17.90 -0.92
CA MET A 273 -4.02 18.33 -0.05
C MET A 273 -3.88 19.76 0.47
N PHE A 274 -2.67 20.22 0.82
CA PHE A 274 -2.45 21.52 1.49
C PHE A 274 -1.83 22.61 0.62
N THR A 275 -1.41 22.29 -0.61
CA THR A 275 -0.81 23.25 -1.54
C THR A 275 -1.61 23.45 -2.81
N THR A 276 -2.77 22.79 -2.92
CA THR A 276 -3.74 23.07 -3.99
C THR A 276 -4.95 23.78 -3.40
N ASP A 277 -5.76 24.36 -4.27
CA ASP A 277 -7.11 24.90 -4.02
C ASP A 277 -7.28 25.98 -2.93
N ILE A 278 -6.31 26.25 -2.06
CA ILE A 278 -6.29 27.36 -1.11
C ILE A 278 -4.82 27.79 -0.92
N ASP A 279 -4.59 29.08 -0.67
CA ASP A 279 -3.25 29.54 -0.32
C ASP A 279 -2.81 28.86 1.01
N PRO A 280 -1.67 28.13 1.02
CA PRO A 280 -1.17 27.47 2.22
C PRO A 280 -0.99 28.40 3.42
N ALA A 281 -0.75 29.70 3.19
CA ALA A 281 -0.56 30.69 4.25
C ALA A 281 -1.86 31.01 5.02
N VAL A 282 -3.02 30.74 4.43
CA VAL A 282 -4.33 31.03 5.03
C VAL A 282 -5.16 29.79 5.32
N ASP A 283 -4.70 28.59 4.95
CA ASP A 283 -5.37 27.34 5.31
C ASP A 283 -5.33 27.13 6.84
N PRO A 284 -6.48 27.10 7.54
CA PRO A 284 -6.51 27.02 9.00
C PRO A 284 -5.94 25.71 9.55
N VAL A 285 -6.10 24.60 8.81
CA VAL A 285 -5.57 23.29 9.21
C VAL A 285 -4.06 23.29 9.05
N PHE A 286 -3.56 23.70 7.88
CA PHE A 286 -2.12 23.72 7.62
C PHE A 286 -1.40 24.70 8.55
N THR A 287 -1.96 25.88 8.76
CA THR A 287 -1.44 26.87 9.73
C THR A 287 -1.44 26.31 11.15
N GLY A 288 -2.53 25.67 11.60
CA GLY A 288 -2.62 25.03 12.91
C GLY A 288 -1.64 23.87 13.13
N LEU A 289 -1.15 23.27 12.04
CA LEU A 289 -0.08 22.27 12.06
C LEU A 289 1.32 22.90 12.15
N GLY A 290 1.48 24.17 11.79
CA GLY A 290 2.77 24.86 11.69
C GLY A 290 3.27 25.04 10.25
N GLY A 291 2.36 24.92 9.26
CA GLY A 291 2.61 25.14 7.84
C GLY A 291 3.70 24.22 7.27
N LEU A 292 4.51 24.79 6.36
CA LEU A 292 5.56 24.05 5.65
C LEU A 292 6.60 23.42 6.61
N LYS A 293 6.85 24.05 7.78
CA LYS A 293 7.76 23.49 8.78
C LYS A 293 7.27 22.15 9.31
N TRP A 294 5.96 21.99 9.51
CA TRP A 294 5.40 20.71 9.91
C TRP A 294 5.57 19.68 8.80
N LEU A 295 5.21 20.03 7.56
CA LEU A 295 5.31 19.16 6.40
C LEU A 295 6.72 18.58 6.23
N ASN A 296 7.76 19.42 6.38
CA ASN A 296 9.15 19.06 6.15
C ASN A 296 9.82 18.34 7.32
N HIS A 297 9.30 18.48 8.54
CA HIS A 297 9.94 17.95 9.76
C HIS A 297 9.07 16.94 10.51
N ARG A 298 8.13 16.27 9.83
CA ARG A 298 7.38 15.16 10.42
C ARG A 298 8.34 14.02 10.76
N LYS A 299 8.65 13.81 12.05
CA LYS A 299 9.46 12.66 12.49
C LYS A 299 8.55 11.51 12.87
N ALA A 300 8.77 10.34 12.29
CA ALA A 300 8.10 9.11 12.73
C ALA A 300 8.80 8.68 14.02
N THR A 301 8.14 8.86 15.16
CA THR A 301 8.68 8.30 16.40
C THR A 301 8.45 6.79 16.40
N VAL A 302 9.30 6.01 17.07
CA VAL A 302 9.07 4.56 17.28
C VAL A 302 7.66 4.30 17.81
N LYS A 303 7.17 5.17 18.71
CA LYS A 303 5.81 5.08 19.24
C LYS A 303 4.73 5.28 18.17
N THR A 304 4.95 6.20 17.21
CA THR A 304 4.03 6.42 16.09
C THR A 304 4.00 5.20 15.17
N ILE A 305 5.18 4.70 14.82
CA ILE A 305 5.35 3.51 13.99
C ILE A 305 4.65 2.30 14.63
N MET A 306 4.89 2.07 15.92
CA MET A 306 4.26 0.99 16.70
C MET A 306 2.74 1.15 16.87
N ARG A 307 2.20 2.37 16.78
CA ARG A 307 0.74 2.59 16.78
C ARG A 307 0.14 2.26 15.42
N GLN A 308 0.84 2.64 14.35
CA GLN A 308 0.40 2.38 12.98
C GLN A 308 0.42 0.88 12.67
N SER A 309 1.35 0.11 13.26
CA SER A 309 1.44 -1.34 13.07
C SER A 309 0.39 -2.14 13.86
N LYS A 310 -0.38 -1.51 14.75
CA LYS A 310 -1.39 -2.20 15.57
C LYS A 310 -2.75 -2.14 14.91
N TYR A 311 -3.34 -3.31 14.75
CA TYR A 311 -4.66 -3.50 14.16
C TYR A 311 -5.44 -4.59 14.88
N CYS A 312 -6.77 -4.53 14.75
CA CYS A 312 -7.65 -5.59 15.20
C CYS A 312 -7.32 -6.90 14.46
N CYS A 313 -7.09 -8.00 15.19
CA CYS A 313 -6.77 -9.29 14.57
C CYS A 313 -7.94 -9.84 13.71
N ASN A 314 -9.17 -9.37 13.92
CA ASN A 314 -10.34 -9.79 13.13
C ASN A 314 -10.63 -8.85 11.95
N CYS A 315 -11.04 -7.61 12.24
CA CYS A 315 -11.49 -6.66 11.19
C CYS A 315 -10.38 -5.75 10.65
N ARG A 316 -9.14 -5.88 11.17
CA ARG A 316 -7.96 -5.09 10.76
C ARG A 316 -8.05 -3.58 11.02
N ALA A 317 -9.04 -3.12 11.79
CA ALA A 317 -9.12 -1.72 12.22
C ALA A 317 -7.87 -1.29 13.00
N SER A 318 -7.20 -0.21 12.58
CA SER A 318 -5.96 0.28 13.20
C SER A 318 -6.19 1.00 14.53
N GLU A 319 -5.20 0.95 15.44
CA GLU A 319 -5.19 1.73 16.70
C GLU A 319 -5.25 3.26 16.44
N ALA A 320 -4.85 3.69 15.24
CA ALA A 320 -5.02 5.08 14.81
C ALA A 320 -6.50 5.49 14.71
N HIS A 321 -7.40 4.51 14.49
CA HIS A 321 -8.82 4.75 14.17
C HIS A 321 -9.74 4.34 15.32
N VAL A 322 -9.50 3.16 15.89
CA VAL A 322 -10.33 2.61 16.94
C VAL A 322 -9.52 2.34 18.20
N LYS A 323 -10.16 2.40 19.36
CA LYS A 323 -9.54 1.92 20.59
C LYS A 323 -9.43 0.40 20.52
N LEU A 324 -8.21 -0.11 20.54
CA LEU A 324 -7.96 -1.54 20.60
C LEU A 324 -7.89 -2.02 22.04
N LEU A 325 -8.50 -3.17 22.28
CA LEU A 325 -8.50 -3.92 23.53
C LEU A 325 -7.54 -5.09 23.40
N LYS A 326 -6.71 -5.31 24.42
CA LYS A 326 -5.86 -6.50 24.49
C LYS A 326 -6.71 -7.70 24.92
N CYS A 327 -6.42 -8.87 24.35
CA CYS A 327 -6.93 -10.13 24.87
C CYS A 327 -6.50 -10.28 26.34
N LEU A 328 -7.45 -10.56 27.23
CA LEU A 328 -7.18 -10.63 28.67
C LEU A 328 -6.23 -11.78 29.04
N GLN A 329 -6.20 -12.86 28.26
CA GLN A 329 -5.40 -14.05 28.53
C GLN A 329 -3.97 -13.91 27.99
N CYS A 330 -3.79 -13.62 26.70
CA CYS A 330 -2.46 -13.54 26.09
C CYS A 330 -1.84 -12.13 26.08
N GLN A 331 -2.62 -11.08 26.38
CA GLN A 331 -2.19 -9.67 26.40
C GLN A 331 -1.51 -9.15 25.12
N HIS A 332 -1.51 -9.95 24.05
CA HIS A 332 -0.81 -9.68 22.79
C HIS A 332 -1.78 -9.34 21.66
N ALA A 333 -2.75 -10.21 21.40
CA ALA A 333 -3.75 -9.98 20.35
C ALA A 333 -4.62 -8.76 20.68
N LEU A 334 -4.90 -7.95 19.67
CA LEU A 334 -5.66 -6.71 19.77
C LEU A 334 -6.99 -6.84 19.04
N TYR A 335 -8.05 -6.34 19.66
CA TYR A 335 -9.41 -6.37 19.10
C TYR A 335 -10.11 -5.04 19.32
N CYS A 336 -10.87 -4.55 18.34
CA CYS A 336 -11.67 -3.34 18.53
C CYS A 336 -12.95 -3.60 19.37
N SER A 337 -13.37 -4.87 19.49
CA SER A 337 -14.56 -5.27 20.25
C SER A 337 -14.51 -6.73 20.69
N LYS A 338 -15.40 -7.13 21.61
CA LYS A 338 -15.52 -8.54 22.07
C LYS A 338 -16.03 -9.45 20.95
N GLU A 339 -16.85 -8.92 20.05
CA GLU A 339 -17.40 -9.63 18.89
C GLU A 339 -16.26 -10.00 17.92
N CYS A 340 -15.37 -9.05 17.65
CA CYS A 340 -14.17 -9.30 16.85
C CYS A 340 -13.28 -10.38 17.48
N GLN A 341 -13.12 -10.37 18.81
CA GLN A 341 -12.38 -11.42 19.51
C GLN A 341 -13.04 -12.80 19.35
N LYS A 342 -14.37 -12.90 19.51
CA LYS A 342 -15.11 -14.15 19.33
C LYS A 342 -15.01 -14.70 17.91
N MET A 343 -15.12 -13.83 16.90
CA MET A 343 -15.03 -14.22 15.48
C MET A 343 -13.64 -14.79 15.12
N ASN A 344 -12.57 -14.22 15.68
CA ASN A 344 -11.20 -14.68 15.43
C ASN A 344 -10.80 -15.87 16.34
N TRP A 345 -11.58 -16.21 17.38
CA TRP A 345 -11.21 -17.19 18.40
C TRP A 345 -10.74 -18.55 17.86
N ALA A 346 -11.35 -19.04 16.78
CA ALA A 346 -10.95 -20.31 16.15
C ALA A 346 -9.46 -20.36 15.77
N TYR A 347 -8.91 -19.22 15.32
CA TYR A 347 -7.50 -19.03 14.95
C TYR A 347 -6.66 -18.60 16.14
N HIS A 348 -7.19 -17.70 16.98
CA HIS A 348 -6.45 -17.17 18.12
C HIS A 348 -6.17 -18.18 19.23
N LYS A 349 -7.07 -19.13 19.49
CA LYS A 349 -7.06 -19.96 20.71
C LYS A 349 -5.72 -20.65 20.97
N THR A 350 -5.07 -21.18 19.93
CA THR A 350 -3.81 -21.93 20.05
C THR A 350 -2.68 -20.99 20.44
N TYR A 351 -2.52 -19.90 19.69
CA TYR A 351 -1.58 -18.84 20.01
C TYR A 351 -1.81 -18.22 21.39
N CYS A 352 -3.08 -18.03 21.77
CA CYS A 352 -3.46 -17.49 23.07
C CYS A 352 -2.95 -18.36 24.23
N ARG A 353 -3.08 -19.68 24.10
CA ARG A 353 -2.59 -20.65 25.10
C ARG A 353 -1.07 -20.65 25.19
N GLN A 354 -0.38 -20.70 24.05
CA GLN A 354 1.09 -20.66 23.99
C GLN A 354 1.65 -19.40 24.66
N GLN A 355 1.06 -18.24 24.40
CA GLN A 355 1.48 -16.98 25.03
C GLN A 355 1.20 -16.96 26.54
N ALA A 356 0.04 -17.47 26.97
CA ALA A 356 -0.28 -17.56 28.39
C ALA A 356 0.69 -18.50 29.13
N GLU A 357 1.09 -19.60 28.49
CA GLU A 357 2.10 -20.52 29.01
C GLU A 357 3.48 -19.87 29.07
N GLN A 358 3.87 -19.09 28.06
CA GLN A 358 5.13 -18.33 28.10
C GLN A 358 5.19 -17.35 29.27
N PHE A 359 4.08 -16.66 29.60
CA PHE A 359 4.06 -15.80 30.78
C PHE A 359 4.20 -16.57 32.09
N LYS A 360 3.63 -17.78 32.18
CA LYS A 360 3.84 -18.66 33.34
C LYS A 360 5.30 -19.08 33.44
N LYS A 361 5.92 -19.48 32.33
CA LYS A 361 7.34 -19.83 32.25
C LYS A 361 8.22 -18.66 32.69
N ILE A 362 7.94 -17.44 32.24
CA ILE A 362 8.67 -16.24 32.67
C ILE A 362 8.55 -16.04 34.19
N ALA A 363 7.34 -16.17 34.75
CA ALA A 363 7.10 -15.99 36.18
C ALA A 363 7.79 -17.07 37.04
N GLU A 364 7.84 -18.31 36.54
CA GLU A 364 8.56 -19.41 37.17
C GLU A 364 10.08 -19.19 37.15
N VAL A 365 10.63 -18.86 35.97
CA VAL A 365 12.05 -18.55 35.81
C VAL A 365 12.45 -17.33 36.64
N GLU A 366 11.57 -16.35 36.83
CA GLU A 366 11.83 -15.16 37.66
C GLU A 366 12.06 -15.50 39.13
N ARG A 367 11.44 -16.58 39.63
CA ARG A 367 11.70 -17.07 40.99
C ARG A 367 13.09 -17.68 41.15
N ILE A 368 13.68 -18.16 40.07
CA ILE A 368 14.98 -18.84 40.06
C ILE A 368 16.10 -17.87 39.68
N SER A 369 15.90 -17.08 38.63
CA SER A 369 16.88 -16.16 38.06
C SER A 369 16.21 -14.97 37.38
N ALA A 370 16.36 -13.79 37.99
CA ALA A 370 15.86 -12.53 37.43
C ALA A 370 16.49 -12.20 36.06
N SER A 371 17.76 -12.53 35.85
CA SER A 371 18.44 -12.30 34.56
C SER A 371 17.93 -13.23 33.46
N ALA A 372 17.67 -14.50 33.77
CA ALA A 372 17.07 -15.44 32.81
C ALA A 372 15.63 -15.03 32.46
N ALA A 373 14.84 -14.61 33.45
CA ALA A 373 13.49 -14.10 33.23
C ALA A 373 13.49 -12.83 32.38
N GLN A 374 14.45 -11.92 32.62
CA GLN A 374 14.60 -10.72 31.81
C GLN A 374 14.96 -11.06 30.36
N LYS A 375 15.84 -12.04 30.13
CA LYS A 375 16.19 -12.53 28.81
C LYS A 375 14.97 -13.12 28.09
N LEU A 376 14.14 -13.91 28.77
CA LEU A 376 12.87 -14.42 28.21
C LEU A 376 11.87 -13.30 27.91
N ARG A 377 11.75 -12.29 28.79
CA ARG A 377 10.91 -11.10 28.54
C ARG A 377 11.36 -10.33 27.31
N ASP A 378 12.67 -10.15 27.14
CA ASP A 378 13.23 -9.49 25.98
C ASP A 378 13.00 -10.32 24.71
N TRP A 379 13.13 -11.65 24.80
CA TRP A 379 12.85 -12.57 23.69
C TRP A 379 11.40 -12.47 23.24
N THR A 380 10.45 -12.56 24.18
CA THR A 380 9.03 -12.40 23.91
C THR A 380 8.76 -11.04 23.26
N ASP A 381 9.30 -9.95 23.82
CA ASP A 381 9.10 -8.61 23.27
C ASP A 381 9.65 -8.45 21.84
N TYR A 382 10.87 -8.95 21.57
CA TYR A 382 11.50 -8.89 20.26
C TYR A 382 10.69 -9.61 19.17
N ARG A 383 10.26 -10.84 19.47
CA ARG A 383 9.54 -11.73 18.57
C ARG A 383 8.10 -11.27 18.31
N ASP A 384 7.47 -10.73 19.35
CA ASP A 384 6.07 -10.32 19.32
C ASP A 384 5.91 -8.92 18.70
N ASN A 385 6.89 -8.03 18.90
CA ASN A 385 6.91 -6.67 18.38
C ASN A 385 8.07 -6.45 17.37
N PRO A 386 8.07 -7.16 16.22
CA PRO A 386 9.12 -7.00 15.22
C PRO A 386 9.08 -5.57 14.67
N LYS A 387 10.27 -5.06 14.36
CA LYS A 387 10.43 -3.76 13.72
C LYS A 387 9.81 -3.79 12.32
N PRO A 388 9.13 -2.74 11.86
CA PRO A 388 8.57 -2.72 10.51
C PRO A 388 9.63 -2.92 9.41
N GLU A 389 10.84 -2.43 9.63
CA GLU A 389 11.98 -2.64 8.73
C GLU A 389 12.29 -4.14 8.54
N THR A 390 12.06 -4.96 9.56
CA THR A 390 12.22 -6.42 9.47
C THR A 390 11.22 -7.04 8.51
N LEU A 391 9.96 -6.57 8.50
CA LEU A 391 8.94 -7.07 7.57
C LEU A 391 9.27 -6.73 6.12
N GLU A 392 9.77 -5.51 5.86
CA GLU A 392 10.25 -5.11 4.53
C GLU A 392 11.45 -5.96 4.09
N CYS A 393 12.41 -6.19 4.98
CA CYS A 393 13.55 -7.07 4.71
C CYS A 393 13.11 -8.50 4.36
N PHE A 394 12.11 -9.05 5.06
CA PHE A 394 11.58 -10.37 4.74
C PHE A 394 10.86 -10.39 3.39
N ALA A 395 10.10 -9.33 3.06
CA ALA A 395 9.48 -9.20 1.74
C ALA A 395 10.53 -9.14 0.62
N HIS A 396 11.67 -8.46 0.85
CA HIS A 396 12.81 -8.45 -0.06
C HIS A 396 13.50 -9.80 -0.19
N ALA A 397 13.79 -10.48 0.92
CA ALA A 397 14.39 -11.81 0.93
C ALA A 397 13.56 -12.82 0.13
N LEU A 398 12.25 -12.79 0.37
CA LEU A 398 11.26 -13.61 -0.34
C LEU A 398 11.01 -13.13 -1.79
N GLY A 399 11.55 -11.98 -2.20
CA GLY A 399 11.34 -11.43 -3.54
C GLY A 399 9.85 -11.24 -3.88
N LEU A 400 9.02 -10.90 -2.89
CA LEU A 400 7.57 -10.91 -3.05
C LEU A 400 7.09 -9.94 -4.12
N ALA A 401 7.76 -8.80 -4.28
CA ALA A 401 7.41 -7.80 -5.30
C ALA A 401 7.52 -8.37 -6.71
N ARG A 402 8.41 -9.35 -6.92
CA ARG A 402 8.56 -10.09 -8.19
C ARG A 402 7.62 -11.30 -8.24
N ASN A 403 7.49 -12.04 -7.14
CA ASN A 403 6.63 -13.22 -7.07
C ASN A 403 5.92 -13.33 -5.71
N ALA A 404 4.68 -12.83 -5.65
CA ALA A 404 3.84 -12.85 -4.46
C ALA A 404 3.53 -14.26 -3.94
N SER A 405 3.52 -15.28 -4.82
CA SER A 405 3.23 -16.66 -4.41
C SER A 405 4.26 -17.22 -3.44
N ARG A 406 5.49 -16.67 -3.44
CA ARG A 406 6.55 -17.06 -2.52
C ARG A 406 6.18 -16.83 -1.06
N GLY A 407 5.26 -15.91 -0.76
CA GLY A 407 4.73 -15.72 0.59
C GLY A 407 3.98 -16.95 1.14
N ARG A 408 3.53 -17.85 0.26
CA ARG A 408 2.78 -19.07 0.62
C ARG A 408 3.62 -20.34 0.50
N THR A 409 4.67 -20.32 -0.31
CA THR A 409 5.50 -21.50 -0.62
C THR A 409 6.87 -21.48 0.08
N HIS A 410 7.28 -20.34 0.62
CA HIS A 410 8.59 -20.15 1.25
C HIS A 410 8.46 -19.63 2.68
N ILE A 411 9.53 -19.83 3.43
CA ILE A 411 9.71 -19.40 4.82
C ILE A 411 11.11 -18.77 5.00
N VAL A 412 11.18 -17.70 5.78
CA VAL A 412 12.45 -17.09 6.19
C VAL A 412 12.93 -17.74 7.48
N TYR A 413 14.16 -18.21 7.52
CA TYR A 413 14.81 -18.63 8.76
C TYR A 413 15.66 -17.48 9.28
N GLN A 414 15.50 -17.13 10.55
CA GLN A 414 16.22 -16.04 11.20
C GLN A 414 16.87 -16.55 12.49
N GLU A 415 18.21 -16.62 12.50
CA GLU A 415 18.95 -16.86 13.73
C GLU A 415 19.35 -15.55 14.37
N VAL A 416 19.05 -15.42 15.66
CA VAL A 416 19.41 -14.25 16.43
C VAL A 416 20.31 -14.58 17.61
N GLU A 417 21.05 -13.57 18.07
CA GLU A 417 21.83 -13.62 19.30
C GLU A 417 21.37 -12.56 20.29
N TYR A 418 21.47 -12.87 21.59
CA TYR A 418 21.08 -11.96 22.66
C TYR A 418 22.22 -10.98 23.00
N VAL A 419 21.92 -9.69 22.95
CA VAL A 419 22.83 -8.55 23.15
C VAL A 419 22.27 -7.65 24.28
N PRO A 420 22.35 -8.07 25.56
CA PRO A 420 21.70 -7.39 26.68
C PRO A 420 22.21 -5.96 26.91
N SER A 421 23.40 -5.62 26.40
CA SER A 421 24.01 -4.30 26.54
C SER A 421 23.29 -3.17 25.79
N LYS A 422 22.34 -3.48 24.90
CA LYS A 422 21.57 -2.45 24.19
C LYS A 422 20.51 -1.82 25.09
N LYS A 423 20.48 -0.49 25.10
CA LYS A 423 19.48 0.31 25.84
C LYS A 423 18.05 0.02 25.38
N ASN A 424 17.84 -0.03 24.06
CA ASN A 424 16.53 -0.34 23.49
C ASN A 424 16.29 -1.85 23.52
N ARG A 425 15.16 -2.27 24.07
CA ARG A 425 14.81 -3.69 24.25
C ARG A 425 14.71 -4.44 22.92
N LEU A 426 14.21 -3.78 21.88
CA LEU A 426 14.11 -4.35 20.52
C LEU A 426 15.46 -4.48 19.81
N ASP A 427 16.53 -3.88 20.36
CA ASP A 427 17.90 -4.02 19.87
C ASP A 427 18.68 -5.07 20.66
N ARG A 428 18.11 -5.64 21.73
CA ARG A 428 18.75 -6.70 22.53
C ARG A 428 18.81 -8.03 21.81
N PHE A 429 18.29 -8.11 20.59
CA PHE A 429 18.50 -9.22 19.68
C PHE A 429 19.07 -8.70 18.38
N ARG A 430 20.12 -9.36 17.89
CA ARG A 430 20.74 -9.07 16.60
C ARG A 430 20.57 -10.27 15.70
N THR A 431 20.24 -10.04 14.43
CA THR A 431 20.20 -11.11 13.42
C THR A 431 21.63 -11.49 13.07
N LYS A 432 21.99 -12.75 13.36
CA LYS A 432 23.31 -13.31 13.06
C LYS A 432 23.34 -13.95 11.68
N ARG A 433 22.32 -14.75 11.36
CA ARG A 433 22.17 -15.41 10.05
C ARG A 433 20.72 -15.36 9.59
N ILE A 434 20.51 -15.31 8.29
CA ILE A 434 19.20 -15.35 7.66
C ILE A 434 19.26 -16.15 6.35
N GLY A 435 18.18 -16.86 6.02
CA GLY A 435 18.05 -17.60 4.75
C GLY A 435 16.59 -17.78 4.37
N VAL A 436 16.34 -18.08 3.10
CA VAL A 436 15.00 -18.32 2.57
C VAL A 436 14.92 -19.76 2.10
N PHE A 437 13.87 -20.47 2.47
CA PHE A 437 13.74 -21.88 2.12
C PHE A 437 12.33 -22.18 1.67
N LYS A 438 12.15 -23.15 0.79
CA LYS A 438 10.81 -23.62 0.46
C LYS A 438 10.28 -24.50 1.58
N PHE A 439 8.97 -24.44 1.82
CA PHE A 439 8.32 -25.31 2.80
C PHE A 439 8.56 -26.80 2.51
N GLU A 440 8.48 -27.20 1.25
CA GLU A 440 8.66 -28.60 0.81
C GLU A 440 10.01 -29.19 1.21
N ASP A 441 11.06 -28.37 1.24
CA ASP A 441 12.43 -28.81 1.51
C ASP A 441 12.77 -28.86 3.00
N VAL A 442 11.99 -28.18 3.86
CA VAL A 442 12.36 -27.97 5.27
C VAL A 442 11.49 -28.70 6.28
N TRP A 443 10.45 -29.45 5.85
CA TRP A 443 9.58 -30.17 6.79
C TRP A 443 10.34 -31.15 7.69
N GLN A 444 11.34 -31.85 7.14
CA GLN A 444 12.16 -32.78 7.90
C GLN A 444 13.05 -32.07 8.93
N ASP A 445 13.64 -30.92 8.57
CA ASP A 445 14.44 -30.11 9.51
C ASP A 445 13.55 -29.55 10.63
N LEU A 446 12.36 -29.06 10.29
CA LEU A 446 11.36 -28.58 11.25
C LEU A 446 10.98 -29.65 12.28
N GLY A 447 10.74 -30.89 11.84
CA GLY A 447 10.39 -31.99 12.75
C GLY A 447 11.57 -32.51 13.56
N SER A 448 12.68 -32.84 12.89
CA SER A 448 13.82 -33.53 13.54
C SER A 448 14.67 -32.62 14.43
N LYS A 449 14.97 -31.41 13.96
CA LYS A 449 15.88 -30.49 14.65
C LYS A 449 15.20 -29.73 15.78
N TRP A 450 13.92 -29.42 15.61
CA TRP A 450 13.17 -28.57 16.52
C TRP A 450 12.05 -29.30 17.27
N ARG A 451 11.95 -30.62 17.09
CA ARG A 451 10.99 -31.51 17.77
C ARG A 451 9.54 -31.04 17.61
N LEU A 452 9.22 -30.43 16.46
CA LEU A 452 7.87 -30.02 16.13
C LEU A 452 7.11 -31.20 15.53
N ASP A 453 5.85 -31.36 15.94
CA ASP A 453 4.94 -32.26 15.23
C ASP A 453 4.67 -31.67 13.83
N ILE A 454 5.13 -32.37 12.79
CA ILE A 454 5.04 -31.91 11.40
C ILE A 454 3.57 -31.77 10.95
N ASP A 455 2.69 -32.66 11.41
CA ASP A 455 1.29 -32.64 11.01
C ASP A 455 0.54 -31.50 11.72
N GLU A 456 0.84 -31.28 13.00
CA GLU A 456 0.34 -30.10 13.72
C GLU A 456 0.84 -28.81 13.06
N LEU A 457 2.11 -28.75 12.65
CA LEU A 457 2.71 -27.60 12.01
C LEU A 457 2.06 -27.29 10.65
N ARG A 458 1.84 -28.32 9.82
CA ARG A 458 1.16 -28.18 8.53
C ARG A 458 -0.28 -27.71 8.72
N MET A 459 -0.99 -28.27 9.69
CA MET A 459 -2.34 -27.82 10.03
C MET A 459 -2.34 -26.36 10.50
N GLY A 460 -1.38 -25.98 11.33
CA GLY A 460 -1.20 -24.60 11.80
C GLY A 460 -0.93 -23.62 10.66
N ILE A 461 -0.04 -23.96 9.73
CA ILE A 461 0.25 -23.12 8.55
C ILE A 461 -0.97 -22.99 7.65
N ARG A 462 -1.71 -24.09 7.40
CA ARG A 462 -2.98 -24.04 6.64
C ARG A 462 -3.98 -23.10 7.31
N GLN A 463 -4.16 -23.24 8.62
CA GLN A 463 -5.06 -22.38 9.38
C GLN A 463 -4.63 -20.89 9.34
N MET A 464 -3.33 -20.61 9.38
CA MET A 464 -2.81 -19.25 9.23
C MET A 464 -3.08 -18.70 7.82
N LEU A 465 -2.87 -19.51 6.76
CA LEU A 465 -3.20 -19.13 5.39
C LEU A 465 -4.70 -18.89 5.20
N ASP A 466 -5.54 -19.74 5.79
CA ASP A 466 -7.01 -19.57 5.78
C ASP A 466 -7.42 -18.25 6.47
N GLU A 467 -6.71 -17.83 7.53
CA GLU A 467 -6.94 -16.53 8.18
C GLU A 467 -6.59 -15.35 7.25
N VAL A 468 -5.57 -15.49 6.40
CA VAL A 468 -5.17 -14.45 5.43
C VAL A 468 -6.16 -14.38 4.27
N ASP A 469 -6.60 -15.53 3.77
CA ASP A 469 -7.53 -15.62 2.65
C ASP A 469 -8.95 -15.23 3.04
N ARG A 470 -9.28 -15.33 4.32
CA ARG A 470 -10.57 -14.88 4.84
C ARG A 470 -10.67 -13.37 4.65
N GLU A 471 -11.55 -12.97 3.73
CA GLU A 471 -11.98 -11.58 3.63
C GLU A 471 -12.44 -11.12 5.02
N PRO A 472 -11.86 -10.02 5.57
CA PRO A 472 -12.33 -9.49 6.83
C PRO A 472 -13.83 -9.24 6.69
N GLY A 473 -14.64 -9.85 7.57
CA GLY A 473 -16.08 -9.65 7.52
C GLY A 473 -16.37 -8.15 7.58
N SER A 474 -17.00 -7.62 6.53
CA SER A 474 -17.48 -6.23 6.34
C SER A 474 -16.67 -5.23 5.48
N VAL A 475 -15.66 -5.61 4.69
CA VAL A 475 -14.99 -4.59 3.87
C VAL A 475 -15.74 -4.32 2.56
N ARG A 476 -16.75 -3.43 2.61
CA ARG A 476 -17.43 -2.82 1.44
C ARG A 476 -16.46 -2.25 0.39
N PHE A 477 -15.20 -2.03 0.78
CA PHE A 477 -14.13 -1.45 -0.03
C PHE A 477 -13.32 -2.46 -0.85
N GLY A 478 -13.62 -3.76 -0.77
CA GLY A 478 -12.73 -4.81 -1.26
C GLY A 478 -11.49 -4.85 -0.38
N GLY A 479 -11.33 -5.91 0.40
CA GLY A 479 -10.12 -6.06 1.22
C GLY A 479 -8.89 -5.98 0.33
N GLU A 480 -7.92 -5.15 0.69
CA GLU A 480 -6.63 -5.14 -0.01
C GLU A 480 -6.01 -6.54 0.11
N ALA A 481 -5.65 -7.15 -1.03
CA ALA A 481 -4.99 -8.45 -1.02
C ALA A 481 -3.74 -8.39 -0.14
N ARG A 482 -3.57 -9.36 0.75
CA ARG A 482 -2.41 -9.43 1.63
C ARG A 482 -1.61 -10.68 1.32
N ILE A 483 -0.30 -10.54 1.35
CA ILE A 483 0.63 -11.63 1.10
C ILE A 483 1.19 -12.07 2.45
N PRO A 484 1.06 -13.36 2.80
CA PRO A 484 1.65 -13.89 4.02
C PRO A 484 3.18 -13.90 3.93
N ILE A 485 3.81 -13.73 5.08
CA ILE A 485 5.25 -13.79 5.28
C ILE A 485 5.47 -14.71 6.46
N PHE A 486 5.89 -15.95 6.18
CA PHE A 486 6.27 -16.91 7.20
C PHE A 486 7.74 -16.75 7.56
N TYR A 487 8.02 -16.80 8.85
CA TYR A 487 9.39 -16.83 9.33
C TYR A 487 9.54 -17.62 10.63
N LEU A 488 10.67 -18.31 10.73
CA LEU A 488 11.11 -19.05 11.91
C LEU A 488 12.23 -18.27 12.58
N ILE A 489 12.01 -17.80 13.81
CA ILE A 489 13.05 -17.15 14.62
C ILE A 489 13.54 -18.15 15.66
N PHE A 490 14.86 -18.27 15.80
CA PHE A 490 15.48 -19.10 16.82
C PHE A 490 16.80 -18.49 17.30
N SER A 491 17.29 -18.95 18.45
CA SER A 491 18.60 -18.57 18.97
C SER A 491 19.34 -19.79 19.50
N ALA A 492 20.58 -20.01 19.08
CA ALA A 492 21.41 -21.09 19.60
C ALA A 492 21.74 -20.94 21.09
N ASN A 493 21.62 -19.71 21.62
CA ASN A 493 21.97 -19.38 23.00
C ASN A 493 20.74 -19.22 23.91
N ILE A 494 19.54 -19.57 23.43
CA ILE A 494 18.31 -19.53 24.21
C ILE A 494 17.67 -20.90 24.12
N ASP A 495 17.78 -21.66 25.20
CA ASP A 495 17.35 -23.06 25.28
C ASP A 495 15.95 -23.26 24.70
N ASP A 496 15.88 -24.00 23.59
CA ASP A 496 14.68 -24.48 22.90
C ASP A 496 13.63 -23.43 22.52
N GLU A 497 14.01 -22.15 22.41
CA GLU A 497 13.08 -21.08 22.02
C GLU A 497 13.06 -20.91 20.49
N VAL A 498 12.34 -21.80 19.82
CA VAL A 498 11.98 -21.70 18.41
C VAL A 498 10.60 -21.08 18.28
N TYR A 499 10.44 -20.20 17.31
CA TYR A 499 9.14 -19.60 17.08
C TYR A 499 8.83 -19.37 15.62
N LEU A 500 7.78 -20.05 15.15
CA LEU A 500 7.16 -19.82 13.86
C LEU A 500 6.15 -18.68 13.97
N LYS A 501 6.28 -17.67 13.10
CA LYS A 501 5.31 -16.59 12.97
C LYS A 501 4.87 -16.45 11.52
N MET A 502 3.65 -15.96 11.36
CA MET A 502 3.17 -15.37 10.12
C MET A 502 2.90 -13.89 10.36
N GLN A 503 3.36 -13.05 9.43
CA GLN A 503 2.86 -11.70 9.25
C GLN A 503 2.27 -11.55 7.86
N THR A 504 1.66 -10.40 7.59
CA THR A 504 1.14 -10.11 6.26
C THR A 504 1.56 -8.73 5.81
N ILE A 505 1.92 -8.61 4.54
CA ILE A 505 2.14 -7.34 3.88
C ILE A 505 1.00 -7.08 2.89
N SER A 506 0.55 -5.85 2.79
CA SER A 506 -0.50 -5.48 1.85
C SER A 506 0.08 -5.41 0.43
N GLN A 507 -0.70 -5.79 -0.59
CA GLN A 507 -0.26 -5.81 -1.99
C GLN A 507 0.21 -4.42 -2.44
N ARG A 508 -0.49 -3.36 -2.04
CA ARG A 508 -0.14 -1.97 -2.33
C ARG A 508 1.16 -1.58 -1.65
N ALA A 509 1.36 -1.96 -0.38
CA ALA A 509 2.61 -1.71 0.31
C ALA A 509 3.78 -2.39 -0.43
N LEU A 510 3.57 -3.63 -0.87
CA LEU A 510 4.56 -4.39 -1.62
C LEU A 510 4.87 -3.79 -3.00
N VAL A 511 3.84 -3.41 -3.78
CA VAL A 511 4.01 -2.70 -5.06
C VAL A 511 4.69 -1.35 -4.84
N SER A 512 4.43 -0.72 -3.70
CA SER A 512 5.06 0.54 -3.35
C SER A 512 6.52 0.40 -2.89
N MET A 513 6.96 -0.83 -2.61
CA MET A 513 8.28 -1.12 -2.08
C MET A 513 9.33 -1.00 -3.18
N GLN A 514 10.37 -0.19 -2.92
CA GLN A 514 11.49 -0.07 -3.84
C GLN A 514 12.38 -1.32 -3.74
N PRO A 515 12.79 -1.96 -4.86
CA PRO A 515 13.71 -3.08 -4.81
C PRO A 515 15.01 -2.74 -4.06
N ARG A 516 15.40 -3.56 -3.08
CA ARG A 516 16.66 -3.41 -2.34
C ARG A 516 17.48 -4.69 -2.42
N SER A 517 18.53 -4.69 -3.24
CA SER A 517 19.45 -5.83 -3.37
C SER A 517 20.31 -6.03 -2.11
N ASN A 518 20.49 -4.99 -1.30
CA ASN A 518 21.31 -4.99 -0.09
C ASN A 518 20.47 -4.97 1.21
N TRP A 519 19.22 -5.46 1.16
CA TRP A 519 18.26 -5.45 2.28
C TRP A 519 18.84 -6.01 3.59
N ARG A 520 19.80 -6.94 3.51
CA ARG A 520 20.50 -7.50 4.69
C ARG A 520 21.16 -6.43 5.58
N ARG A 521 21.60 -5.31 5.00
CA ARG A 521 22.20 -4.20 5.76
C ARG A 521 21.19 -3.54 6.70
N ASP A 522 19.90 -3.62 6.38
CA ASP A 522 18.82 -3.00 7.12
C ASP A 522 18.28 -3.91 8.25
N MET A 523 18.63 -5.21 8.25
CA MET A 523 18.20 -6.17 9.28
C MET A 523 18.71 -5.81 10.69
N ASN A 524 19.90 -5.21 10.78
CA ASN A 524 20.53 -4.82 12.03
C ASN A 524 20.70 -3.29 12.03
N VAL A 525 20.12 -2.60 13.03
CA VAL A 525 20.18 -1.12 13.12
C VAL A 525 21.61 -0.58 13.10
N LYS A 526 22.55 -1.33 13.68
CA LYS A 526 23.99 -1.08 13.63
C LYS A 526 24.73 -2.41 13.61
N GLY A 527 25.84 -2.47 12.87
CA GLY A 527 26.74 -3.61 12.82
C GLY A 527 26.77 -4.29 11.46
N GLU A 528 27.37 -5.46 11.42
CA GLU A 528 27.51 -6.24 10.20
C GLU A 528 26.15 -6.81 9.73
N PRO A 529 25.95 -6.91 8.40
CA PRO A 529 24.81 -7.64 7.85
C PRO A 529 24.82 -9.10 8.31
N PRO A 530 23.65 -9.74 8.46
CA PRO A 530 23.57 -11.15 8.81
C PRO A 530 24.19 -12.02 7.72
N GLY A 531 24.86 -13.10 8.14
CA GLY A 531 25.35 -14.14 7.23
C GLY A 531 24.22 -15.01 6.67
N HIS A 532 24.58 -15.96 5.81
CA HIS A 532 23.62 -16.94 5.28
C HIS A 532 23.41 -18.10 6.25
N ILE A 533 22.18 -18.60 6.36
CA ILE A 533 21.89 -19.87 7.03
C ILE A 533 22.22 -21.02 6.08
N LYS A 534 22.90 -22.05 6.60
CA LYS A 534 23.10 -23.33 5.91
C LYS A 534 22.31 -24.40 6.66
N LEU A 535 21.36 -25.03 5.98
CA LEU A 535 20.58 -26.16 6.52
C LEU A 535 21.13 -27.47 5.97
N ASN A 536 21.19 -28.51 6.82
CA ASN A 536 21.73 -29.84 6.49
C ASN A 536 23.11 -29.75 5.80
N ASP A 537 24.03 -28.99 6.40
CA ASP A 537 25.38 -28.70 5.86
C ASP A 537 25.41 -28.11 4.45
N GLY A 538 24.32 -27.43 4.04
CA GLY A 538 24.17 -26.82 2.72
C GLY A 538 23.49 -27.71 1.68
N LYS A 539 23.00 -28.90 2.06
CA LYS A 539 22.23 -29.78 1.17
C LYS A 539 20.87 -29.19 0.79
N ILE A 540 20.27 -28.38 1.66
CA ILE A 540 19.04 -27.64 1.35
C ILE A 540 19.47 -26.25 0.85
N PRO A 541 19.22 -25.91 -0.43
CA PRO A 541 19.66 -24.64 -1.00
C PRO A 541 18.90 -23.46 -0.39
N ASP A 542 19.61 -22.35 -0.16
CA ASP A 542 18.99 -21.06 0.11
C ASP A 542 18.27 -20.60 -1.16
N ALA A 543 16.95 -20.52 -1.10
CA ALA A 543 16.07 -20.16 -2.20
C ALA A 543 16.00 -18.64 -2.42
N GLU A 544 16.78 -17.83 -1.71
CA GLU A 544 16.80 -16.38 -1.91
C GLU A 544 17.06 -16.02 -3.39
N PHE A 545 16.16 -15.23 -3.98
CA PHE A 545 16.19 -14.82 -5.39
C PHE A 545 16.21 -15.96 -6.44
N ILE A 546 15.84 -17.18 -6.07
CA ILE A 546 15.56 -18.28 -7.00
C ILE A 546 14.04 -18.28 -7.27
N PHE A 547 13.63 -17.96 -8.49
CA PHE A 547 12.24 -17.67 -8.86
C PHE A 547 11.60 -18.72 -9.77
#